data_AF-A0A496RZM3-F1
#
_entry.id   AF-A0A496RZM3-F1
#
_cell.length_a   1.000
_cell.length_b   1.000
_cell.length_c   1.000
_cell.angle_alpha   90.00
_cell.angle_beta   90.00
_cell.angle_gamma   90.00
#
_symmetry.space_group_name_H-M   'P 1'
#
loop_
_entity.id
_entity.type
_entity.pdbx_description
1 polymer ?
#
loop_
_entity_poly.entity_id
_entity_poly.type
_entity_poly.pdbx_seq_one_letter_code
_entity_poly.pdbx_strand_id
1 'polypeptide(L)'
;MATLRFDEEEAEQHEVMPAEDEEEVGGEFADYWHPEIKHDELKGVVMAIGESEFGIYCDIETEDGLTFRTPAHKILQNRLQKLQEGDFVRIVYEGRIRTKSGRWAENYRVFRRKLPDEKQQKLGE
;
A
#
# COMPACT_ATOMS: atom_id res chain seq x y z
N MET A 1 -37.69 -35.30 41.57
CA MET A 1 -37.57 -33.87 41.94
C MET A 1 -36.12 -33.60 42.29
N ALA A 2 -35.66 -32.37 42.03
CA ALA A 2 -34.33 -31.79 42.22
C ALA A 2 -33.41 -31.81 40.98
N THR A 3 -33.43 -30.65 40.33
CA THR A 3 -32.70 -30.14 39.18
C THR A 3 -31.38 -29.46 39.56
N LEU A 4 -30.42 -29.52 38.63
CA LEU A 4 -29.45 -28.48 38.22
C LEU A 4 -28.54 -27.83 39.27
N ARG A 5 -27.21 -27.91 39.03
CA ARG A 5 -26.34 -26.77 38.65
C ARG A 5 -24.88 -27.24 38.61
N PHE A 6 -24.34 -27.40 37.41
CA PHE A 6 -22.91 -27.32 37.18
C PHE A 6 -22.70 -26.01 36.43
N ASP A 7 -22.15 -25.05 37.16
CA ASP A 7 -21.84 -23.71 36.69
C ASP A 7 -20.76 -23.77 35.62
N GLU A 8 -21.01 -22.94 34.60
CA GLU A 8 -20.13 -22.39 33.59
C GLU A 8 -18.67 -22.19 34.03
N GLU A 9 -17.75 -22.72 33.22
CA GLU A 9 -16.52 -21.99 32.89
C GLU A 9 -16.21 -22.31 31.43
N GLU A 10 -16.88 -21.57 30.53
CA GLU A 10 -16.54 -21.52 29.11
C GLU A 10 -15.12 -20.98 28.98
N ALA A 11 -14.16 -21.87 28.82
CA ALA A 11 -12.87 -21.53 28.26
C ALA A 11 -13.11 -21.14 26.79
N GLU A 12 -13.26 -19.84 26.52
CA GLU A 12 -13.17 -19.27 25.17
C GLU A 12 -11.79 -19.60 24.61
N GLN A 13 -11.71 -20.75 23.96
CA GLN A 13 -10.65 -21.11 23.05
C GLN A 13 -10.81 -20.19 21.84
N HIS A 14 -10.08 -19.08 21.87
CA HIS A 14 -9.92 -18.22 20.70
C HIS A 14 -9.18 -19.07 19.65
N GLU A 15 -9.94 -19.71 18.77
CA GLU A 15 -9.41 -20.40 17.61
C GLU A 15 -8.62 -19.38 16.79
N VAL A 16 -7.30 -19.45 16.89
CA VAL A 16 -6.39 -18.73 16.01
C VAL A 16 -6.61 -19.37 14.64
N MET A 17 -7.45 -18.72 13.82
CA MET A 17 -7.61 -19.13 12.42
C MET A 17 -6.21 -19.16 11.81
N PRO A 18 -5.81 -20.30 11.19
CA PRO A 18 -4.52 -20.37 10.54
C PRO A 18 -4.47 -19.27 9.49
N ALA A 19 -3.39 -18.49 9.51
CA ALA A 19 -3.06 -17.58 8.43
C ALA A 19 -3.13 -18.42 7.15
N GLU A 20 -4.19 -18.20 6.37
CA GLU A 20 -4.23 -18.70 5.02
C GLU A 20 -3.07 -17.98 4.34
N ASP A 21 -2.00 -18.74 4.04
CA ASP A 21 -1.09 -18.43 2.95
C ASP A 21 -1.96 -18.24 1.70
N GLU A 22 -2.52 -17.04 1.53
CA GLU A 22 -3.10 -16.59 0.28
C GLU A 22 -1.94 -16.50 -0.70
N GLU A 23 -1.64 -17.62 -1.37
CA GLU A 23 -0.85 -17.63 -2.58
C GLU A 23 -1.62 -16.81 -3.62
N GLU A 24 -1.26 -15.54 -3.77
CA GLU A 24 -1.76 -14.69 -4.83
C GLU A 24 -1.37 -15.31 -6.17
N VAL A 25 -2.37 -15.84 -6.86
CA VAL A 25 -2.23 -16.46 -8.16
C VAL A 25 -1.83 -15.35 -9.14
N GLY A 26 -0.56 -15.35 -9.53
CA GLY A 26 0.04 -14.33 -10.41
C GLY A 26 -0.86 -13.92 -11.56
N GLY A 27 -1.45 -12.74 -11.41
CA GLY A 27 -2.01 -11.96 -12.51
C GLY A 27 -0.95 -10.96 -12.96
N GLU A 28 -0.99 -10.56 -14.23
CA GLU A 28 -0.18 -9.47 -14.81
C GLU A 28 -0.50 -8.07 -14.19
N PHE A 29 -0.89 -8.03 -12.92
CA PHE A 29 -1.33 -6.85 -12.18
C PHE A 29 -0.35 -6.60 -11.03
N ALA A 30 0.18 -5.39 -10.94
CA ALA A 30 1.04 -4.98 -9.83
C ALA A 30 0.34 -5.20 -8.47
N ASP A 31 1.04 -5.81 -7.51
CA ASP A 31 0.60 -6.01 -6.14
C ASP A 31 0.09 -4.70 -5.53
N TYR A 32 -1.03 -4.70 -4.81
CA TYR A 32 -1.53 -3.45 -4.25
C TYR A 32 -0.83 -3.10 -2.93
N TRP A 33 -0.16 -1.96 -2.86
CA TRP A 33 0.45 -1.52 -1.61
C TRP A 33 -0.61 -0.99 -0.62
N HIS A 34 -0.87 -1.77 0.43
CA HIS A 34 -1.80 -1.43 1.49
C HIS A 34 -1.06 -1.11 2.81
N PRO A 35 -0.63 0.16 3.03
CA PRO A 35 0.06 0.51 4.27
C PRO A 35 -0.91 0.52 5.45
N GLU A 36 -0.83 -0.49 6.30
CA GLU A 36 -1.64 -0.62 7.52
C GLU A 36 -0.97 0.04 8.73
N ILE A 37 0.37 0.04 8.74
CA ILE A 37 1.18 0.45 9.88
C ILE A 37 1.77 1.83 9.65
N LYS A 38 1.67 2.72 10.64
CA LYS A 38 2.32 4.03 10.58
C LYS A 38 3.84 3.86 10.44
N HIS A 39 4.43 4.59 9.51
CA HIS A 39 5.82 4.51 9.03
C HIS A 39 6.12 3.34 8.08
N ASP A 40 5.10 2.64 7.60
CA ASP A 40 5.28 1.74 6.48
C ASP A 40 5.77 2.52 5.24
N GLU A 41 6.76 1.95 4.55
CA GLU A 41 7.44 2.64 3.46
C GLU A 41 7.54 1.78 2.20
N LEU A 42 7.17 2.39 1.07
CA LEU A 42 7.35 1.83 -0.26
C LEU A 42 8.46 2.61 -0.97
N LYS A 43 9.56 1.94 -1.27
CA LYS A 43 10.70 2.51 -2.01
C LYS A 43 10.91 1.77 -3.32
N GLY A 44 11.07 2.49 -4.41
CA GLY A 44 11.23 1.88 -5.71
C GLY A 44 11.30 2.88 -6.85
N VAL A 45 11.36 2.37 -8.07
CA VAL A 45 11.32 3.16 -9.30
C VAL A 45 9.89 3.17 -9.84
N VAL A 46 9.41 4.34 -10.25
CA VAL A 46 8.11 4.46 -10.92
C VAL A 46 8.23 3.83 -12.30
N MET A 47 7.53 2.71 -12.52
CA MET A 47 7.50 2.02 -13.81
C MET A 47 6.46 2.64 -14.74
N ALA A 48 5.27 2.89 -14.22
CA ALA A 48 4.16 3.44 -14.98
C ALA A 48 3.32 4.39 -14.12
N ILE A 49 2.75 5.41 -14.76
CA ILE A 49 1.77 6.30 -14.14
C ILE A 49 0.47 6.22 -14.93
N GLY A 50 -0.60 5.78 -14.27
CA GLY A 50 -1.92 5.64 -14.87
C GLY A 50 -2.96 6.53 -14.21
N GLU A 51 -4.08 6.75 -14.92
CA GLU A 51 -5.27 7.39 -14.36
C GLU A 51 -6.42 6.38 -14.37
N SER A 52 -7.09 6.24 -13.23
CA SER A 52 -8.28 5.40 -13.05
C SER A 52 -9.51 6.27 -12.77
N GLU A 53 -10.69 5.67 -12.72
CA GLU A 53 -11.94 6.33 -12.31
C GLU A 53 -11.86 6.95 -10.90
N PHE A 54 -10.97 6.43 -10.05
CA PHE A 54 -10.72 6.92 -8.69
C PHE A 54 -9.57 7.92 -8.60
N GLY A 55 -8.92 8.22 -9.73
CA GLY A 55 -7.80 9.16 -9.88
C GLY A 55 -6.49 8.47 -10.23
N ILE A 56 -5.38 9.19 -10.06
CA ILE A 56 -4.04 8.77 -10.50
C ILE A 56 -3.49 7.66 -9.61
N TYR A 57 -2.86 6.66 -10.22
CA TYR A 57 -2.08 5.63 -9.54
C TYR A 57 -0.70 5.52 -10.19
N CYS A 58 0.27 5.02 -9.43
CA CYS A 58 1.60 4.72 -9.92
C CYS A 58 1.93 3.27 -9.60
N ASP A 59 2.58 2.59 -10.55
CA ASP A 59 3.16 1.28 -10.35
C ASP A 59 4.66 1.48 -10.05
N ILE A 60 5.10 0.96 -8.90
CA ILE A 60 6.44 1.19 -8.33
C ILE A 60 7.13 -0.15 -8.19
N GLU A 61 8.24 -0.33 -8.91
CA GLU A 61 9.10 -1.50 -8.79
C GLU A 61 10.10 -1.30 -7.65
N THR A 62 10.04 -2.18 -6.67
CA THR A 62 10.94 -2.21 -5.51
C THR A 62 12.29 -2.82 -5.86
N GLU A 63 13.29 -2.64 -4.99
CA GLU A 63 14.63 -3.23 -5.17
C GLU A 63 14.61 -4.78 -5.20
N ASP A 64 13.57 -5.39 -4.63
CA ASP A 64 13.34 -6.83 -4.60
C ASP A 64 12.71 -7.36 -5.92
N GLY A 65 12.43 -6.48 -6.88
CA GLY A 65 11.81 -6.83 -8.17
C GLY A 65 10.29 -7.00 -8.11
N LEU A 66 9.67 -6.69 -6.97
CA LEU A 66 8.21 -6.68 -6.81
C LEU A 66 7.65 -5.34 -7.27
N THR A 67 6.58 -5.38 -8.06
CA THR A 67 5.91 -4.16 -8.54
C THR A 67 4.66 -3.92 -7.73
N PHE A 68 4.60 -2.76 -7.07
CA PHE A 68 3.46 -2.36 -6.26
C PHE A 68 2.69 -1.20 -6.84
N ARG A 69 1.36 -1.31 -6.88
CA ARG A 69 0.44 -0.23 -7.20
C ARG A 69 0.12 0.61 -5.98
N THR A 70 0.26 1.94 -6.11
CA THR A 70 -0.08 2.87 -5.03
C THR A 70 -1.59 3.03 -4.85
N PRO A 71 -2.07 3.27 -3.62
CA PRO A 71 -3.48 3.51 -3.36
C PRO A 71 -3.99 4.85 -3.91
N ALA A 72 -5.26 4.87 -4.34
CA ALA A 72 -5.95 6.03 -4.90
C ALA A 72 -6.38 7.06 -3.83
N HIS A 73 -5.51 7.40 -2.89
CA HIS A 73 -5.81 8.35 -1.82
C HIS A 73 -5.49 9.78 -2.24
N LYS A 74 -6.43 10.71 -2.03
CA LYS A 74 -6.35 12.08 -2.54
C LYS A 74 -5.07 12.83 -2.17
N ILE A 75 -4.58 12.65 -0.94
CA ILE A 75 -3.32 13.26 -0.48
C ILE A 75 -2.11 12.67 -1.20
N LEU A 76 -2.13 11.36 -1.45
CA LEU A 76 -1.07 10.67 -2.19
C LEU A 76 -1.10 11.08 -3.66
N GLN A 77 -2.26 11.01 -4.31
CA GLN A 77 -2.48 11.41 -5.71
C GLN A 77 -1.94 12.80 -6.04
N ASN A 78 -2.22 13.80 -5.19
CA ASN A 78 -1.70 15.16 -5.36
C ASN A 78 -0.17 15.24 -5.36
N ARG A 79 0.51 14.27 -4.72
CA ARG A 79 1.97 14.16 -4.72
C ARG A 79 2.45 13.32 -5.90
N LEU A 80 1.74 12.26 -6.27
CA LEU A 80 2.03 11.41 -7.43
C LEU A 80 1.97 12.20 -8.74
N GLN A 81 1.11 13.21 -8.86
CA GLN A 81 1.05 14.13 -10.02
C GLN A 81 2.38 14.81 -10.38
N LYS A 82 3.34 14.85 -9.45
CA LYS A 82 4.65 15.46 -9.66
C LYS A 82 5.72 14.44 -10.05
N LEU A 83 5.39 13.16 -10.07
CA LEU A 83 6.30 12.08 -10.44
C LEU A 83 6.31 11.89 -11.95
N GLN A 84 7.40 11.31 -12.45
CA GLN A 84 7.54 10.88 -13.83
C GLN A 84 7.97 9.41 -13.83
N GLU A 85 7.69 8.70 -14.92
CA GLU A 85 8.21 7.35 -15.14
C GLU A 85 9.74 7.37 -15.10
N GLY A 86 10.34 6.37 -14.47
CA GLY A 86 11.78 6.31 -14.19
C GLY A 86 12.26 7.13 -13.00
N ASP A 87 11.40 7.88 -12.28
CA ASP A 87 11.79 8.51 -11.02
C ASP A 87 11.94 7.46 -9.91
N PHE A 88 12.99 7.58 -9.09
CA PHE A 88 13.06 6.82 -7.85
C PHE A 88 12.25 7.54 -6.76
N VAL A 89 11.34 6.81 -6.14
CA VAL A 89 10.43 7.35 -5.13
C VAL A 89 10.50 6.56 -3.84
N ARG A 90 10.28 7.27 -2.73
CA ARG A 90 10.06 6.68 -1.42
C ARG A 90 8.79 7.28 -0.84
N ILE A 91 7.77 6.45 -0.68
CA ILE A 91 6.49 6.82 -0.10
C ILE A 91 6.47 6.29 1.33
N VAL A 92 6.13 7.13 2.29
CA VAL A 92 6.03 6.76 3.71
C VAL A 92 4.63 7.06 4.19
N TYR A 93 3.95 6.10 4.79
CA TYR A 93 2.64 6.30 5.40
C TYR A 93 2.81 6.96 6.78
N GLU A 94 2.22 8.14 6.98
CA GLU A 94 2.31 8.87 8.27
C GLU A 94 1.09 8.65 9.17
N GLY A 95 0.16 7.77 8.78
CA GLY A 95 -1.08 7.52 9.50
C GLY A 95 -2.24 8.39 9.02
N ARG A 96 -3.31 8.47 9.81
CA ARG A 96 -4.50 9.27 9.49
C ARG A 96 -4.42 10.66 10.10
N ILE A 97 -4.79 11.68 9.31
CA ILE A 97 -4.91 13.07 9.75
C ILE A 97 -6.35 13.55 9.66
N ARG A 98 -6.68 14.58 10.45
CA ARG A 98 -7.97 15.25 10.35
C ARG A 98 -7.87 16.42 9.38
N THR A 99 -8.66 16.38 8.32
CA THR A 99 -8.74 17.44 7.32
C THR A 99 -9.39 18.71 7.91
N LYS A 100 -9.24 19.86 7.24
CA LYS A 100 -9.91 21.11 7.64
C LYS A 100 -11.44 20.97 7.73
N SER A 101 -12.01 20.03 6.98
CA SER A 101 -13.45 19.69 7.00
C SER A 101 -13.85 18.73 8.12
N GLY A 102 -12.92 18.36 9.01
CA GLY A 102 -13.17 17.46 10.14
C GLY A 102 -13.19 15.96 9.80
N ARG A 103 -13.00 15.59 8.53
CA ARG A 103 -12.96 14.19 8.04
C ARG A 103 -11.57 13.58 8.21
N TRP A 104 -11.50 12.28 8.46
CA TRP A 104 -10.24 11.52 8.43
C TRP A 104 -9.75 11.34 7.00
N ALA A 105 -8.43 11.41 6.81
CA ALA A 105 -7.77 11.13 5.55
C ALA A 105 -6.39 10.52 5.81
N GLU A 106 -5.93 9.68 4.89
CA GLU A 106 -4.64 9.03 4.96
C GLU A 106 -3.55 10.02 4.56
N ASN A 107 -2.57 10.23 5.46
CA ASN A 107 -1.42 11.08 5.19
C ASN A 107 -0.22 10.24 4.79
N TYR A 108 0.51 10.78 3.83
CA TYR A 108 1.71 10.17 3.29
C TYR A 108 2.86 11.17 3.31
N ARG A 109 4.08 10.74 3.03
CA ARG A 109 5.15 11.57 2.51
C ARG A 109 5.69 10.92 1.27
N VAL A 110 6.00 11.72 0.26
CA VAL A 110 6.60 11.22 -0.97
C VAL A 110 7.91 11.96 -1.15
N PHE A 111 9.00 11.21 -1.21
CA PHE A 111 10.32 11.68 -1.56
C PHE A 111 10.59 11.24 -3.00
N ARG A 112 11.03 12.17 -3.84
CA ARG A 112 11.40 11.90 -5.23
C ARG A 112 12.89 12.16 -5.40
N ARG A 113 13.57 11.25 -6.09
CA ARG A 113 14.93 11.41 -6.57
C ARG A 113 14.94 11.15 -8.08
N LYS A 114 15.27 12.18 -8.85
CA LYS A 114 15.50 12.02 -10.29
C LYS A 114 16.72 11.15 -10.50
N LEU A 115 16.56 10.07 -11.25
CA LEU A 115 17.68 9.29 -11.75
C LEU A 115 18.30 10.05 -12.95
N PRO A 116 19.63 10.17 -13.04
CA PRO A 116 20.27 10.79 -14.19
C PRO A 116 19.91 10.02 -15.47
N ASP A 117 19.63 10.76 -16.56
CA ASP A 117 19.13 10.29 -17.86
C ASP A 117 19.87 9.07 -18.47
N GLU A 118 21.13 8.82 -18.10
CA GLU A 118 21.92 7.67 -18.57
C GLU A 118 21.32 6.30 -18.26
N LYS A 119 20.38 6.19 -17.30
CA LYS A 119 19.73 4.91 -16.96
C LYS A 119 18.35 4.70 -17.58
N GLN A 120 17.75 5.71 -18.23
CA GLN A 120 16.41 5.57 -18.84
C GLN A 120 16.42 4.77 -20.15
N GLN A 121 17.58 4.57 -20.79
CA GLN A 121 17.70 3.87 -22.08
C GLN A 121 17.72 2.33 -22.00
N LYS A 122 17.71 1.72 -20.81
CA LYS A 122 17.87 0.24 -20.69
C LYS A 122 16.58 -0.56 -20.47
N LEU A 123 15.42 0.07 -20.46
CA LEU A 123 14.14 -0.63 -20.27
C LEU A 123 13.28 -0.73 -21.55
N GLY A 124 13.87 -0.47 -22.72
CA GLY A 124 13.18 -0.40 -24.00
C GLY A 124 13.89 -1.12 -25.16
N GLU A 125 14.75 -2.10 -24.87
CA GLU A 125 15.34 -2.98 -25.89
C GLU A 125 14.93 -4.44 -25.66
#